data_AF-A0A8J4M3D3-F1
#
_entry.id   AF-A0A8J4M3D3-F1
#
_cell.length_a   1.000
_cell.length_b   1.000
_cell.length_c   1.000
_cell.angle_alpha   90.00
_cell.angle_beta   90.00
_cell.angle_gamma   90.00
#
_symmetry.space_group_name_H-M   'P 1'
#
loop_
_entity.id
_entity.type
_entity.pdbx_description
1 polymer ?
#
loop_
_entity_poly.entity_id
_entity_poly.type
_entity_poly.pdbx_seq_one_letter_code
_entity_poly.pdbx_strand_id
1 'polypeptide(L)'
;MTKSPSNWNSLDSIKVNIDNRNYHLADRQYEIIMESIREFESELDDDLEVAVQLAAFGQSVVMHVTALGYSNPSLIHFYGYVNGVQSELIQHINQLSFLLTSVPKKDPNKPARRIGYIQEDN
;
A
#
# COMPACT_ATOMS: atom_id res chain seq x y z
N MET A 1 17.62 -59.58 -18.76
CA MET A 1 18.05 -58.65 -17.69
C MET A 1 18.29 -57.28 -18.32
N THR A 2 17.30 -56.40 -18.28
CA THR A 2 17.42 -54.99 -18.68
C THR A 2 17.02 -54.17 -17.45
N LYS A 3 17.96 -53.39 -16.90
CA LYS A 3 17.74 -52.58 -15.70
C LYS A 3 16.90 -51.35 -16.08
N SER A 4 15.75 -51.20 -15.44
CA SER A 4 14.90 -49.99 -15.52
C SER A 4 15.63 -48.78 -14.92
N PRO A 5 15.59 -47.57 -15.50
CA PRO A 5 16.24 -46.39 -14.91
C PRO A 5 15.49 -45.90 -13.66
N SER A 6 16.11 -46.13 -12.51
CA SER A 6 15.65 -45.76 -11.17
C SER A 6 15.81 -44.28 -10.84
N ASN A 7 15.21 -43.34 -11.58
CA ASN A 7 15.34 -41.92 -11.19
C ASN A 7 14.17 -40.98 -11.53
N TRP A 8 12.93 -41.43 -11.32
CA TRP A 8 11.74 -40.56 -11.49
C TRP A 8 11.29 -39.85 -10.21
N ASN A 9 11.93 -40.10 -9.06
CA ASN A 9 11.51 -39.53 -7.77
C ASN A 9 12.21 -38.20 -7.41
N SER A 10 12.96 -37.59 -8.33
CA SER A 10 13.66 -36.31 -8.07
C SER A 10 12.86 -35.07 -8.47
N LEU A 11 11.63 -35.24 -8.99
CA LEU A 11 10.74 -34.13 -9.36
C LEU A 11 9.76 -33.74 -8.23
N ASP A 12 9.61 -34.57 -7.19
CA ASP A 12 8.74 -34.33 -6.04
C ASP A 12 9.32 -33.33 -5.03
N SER A 13 10.56 -32.85 -5.22
CA SER A 13 11.21 -31.89 -4.32
C SER A 13 11.24 -30.46 -4.84
N ILE A 14 10.62 -30.16 -5.99
CA ILE A 14 10.28 -28.77 -6.28
C ILE A 14 9.04 -28.48 -5.43
N LYS A 15 9.26 -27.98 -4.20
CA LYS A 15 8.23 -27.26 -3.47
C LYS A 15 7.86 -26.04 -4.32
N VAL A 16 6.96 -26.23 -5.28
CA VAL A 16 6.27 -25.13 -5.93
C VAL A 16 5.49 -24.50 -4.79
N ASN A 17 6.02 -23.40 -4.27
CA ASN A 17 5.25 -22.51 -3.42
C ASN A 17 4.23 -21.87 -4.35
N ILE A 18 3.15 -22.59 -4.64
CA ILE A 18 1.98 -22.03 -5.29
C ILE A 18 1.44 -21.04 -4.26
N ASP A 19 1.82 -19.78 -4.43
CA ASP A 19 1.27 -18.67 -3.65
C ASP A 19 -0.24 -18.69 -3.89
N ASN A 20 -0.99 -19.37 -3.01
CA ASN A 20 -2.44 -19.53 -3.10
C ASN A 20 -3.13 -18.24 -2.64
N ARG A 21 -2.50 -17.09 -2.90
CA ARG A 21 -3.00 -15.76 -2.57
C ARG A 21 -4.10 -15.39 -3.55
N ASN A 22 -5.23 -14.94 -3.00
CA ASN A 22 -6.30 -14.40 -3.81
C ASN A 22 -5.97 -12.94 -4.15
N TYR A 23 -5.39 -12.73 -5.33
CA TYR A 23 -4.98 -11.40 -5.82
C TYR A 23 -6.14 -10.41 -6.06
N HIS A 24 -7.39 -10.82 -5.84
CA HIS A 24 -8.56 -9.94 -5.89
C HIS A 24 -8.89 -9.29 -4.54
N LEU A 25 -8.17 -9.64 -3.47
CA LEU A 25 -8.36 -9.09 -2.14
C LEU A 25 -7.67 -7.71 -2.00
N ALA A 26 -8.09 -6.98 -0.97
CA ALA A 26 -7.62 -5.62 -0.71
C ALA A 26 -6.15 -5.59 -0.25
N ASP A 27 -5.67 -6.66 0.39
CA ASP A 27 -4.27 -6.84 0.79
C ASP A 27 -3.29 -6.64 -0.38
N ARG A 28 -3.61 -7.21 -1.55
CA ARG A 28 -2.76 -7.06 -2.73
C ARG A 28 -2.73 -5.63 -3.23
N GLN A 29 -3.88 -4.96 -3.26
CA GLN A 29 -3.97 -3.57 -3.70
C GLN A 29 -3.27 -2.65 -2.72
N TYR A 30 -3.37 -2.92 -1.42
CA TYR A 30 -2.62 -2.23 -0.37
C TYR A 30 -1.10 -2.36 -0.57
N GLU A 31 -0.58 -3.56 -0.84
CA GLU A 31 0.84 -3.77 -1.11
C GLU A 31 1.33 -2.91 -2.29
N ILE A 32 0.58 -2.89 -3.39
CA ILE A 32 0.90 -2.11 -4.59
C ILE A 32 0.90 -0.61 -4.27
N ILE A 33 -0.11 -0.11 -3.56
CA ILE A 33 -0.20 1.30 -3.18
C ILE A 33 0.97 1.71 -2.29
N MET A 34 1.33 0.85 -1.33
CA MET A 34 2.48 1.10 -0.45
C MET A 34 3.80 1.14 -1.22
N GLU A 35 3.96 0.29 -2.24
CA GLU A 35 5.13 0.32 -3.12
C GLU A 35 5.21 1.63 -3.90
N SER A 36 4.11 2.05 -4.53
CA SER A 36 4.05 3.34 -5.23
C SER A 36 4.32 4.54 -4.30
N ILE A 37 3.87 4.49 -3.05
CA ILE A 37 4.17 5.52 -2.05
C ILE A 37 5.66 5.55 -1.73
N ARG A 38 6.31 4.39 -1.51
CA ARG A 38 7.75 4.33 -1.24
C ARG A 38 8.58 4.87 -2.41
N GLU A 39 8.21 4.50 -3.62
CA GLU A 39 8.86 5.00 -4.85
C GLU A 39 8.74 6.52 -4.92
N PHE A 40 7.53 7.06 -4.75
CA PHE A 40 7.30 8.50 -4.73
C PHE A 40 8.07 9.20 -3.60
N GLU A 41 8.07 8.63 -2.38
CA GLU A 41 8.83 9.16 -1.23
C GLU A 41 10.34 9.21 -1.49
N SER A 42 10.87 8.26 -2.25
CA SER A 42 12.31 8.19 -2.55
C SER A 42 12.79 9.30 -3.47
N GLU A 43 11.87 9.94 -4.20
CA GLU A 43 12.14 11.07 -5.10
C GLU A 43 11.99 12.43 -4.40
N LEU A 44 11.52 12.47 -3.15
CA LEU A 44 11.27 13.72 -2.42
C LEU A 44 12.48 14.20 -1.61
N ASP A 45 12.72 15.50 -1.70
CA ASP A 45 13.66 16.23 -0.83
C ASP A 45 13.25 16.15 0.66
N ASP A 46 14.23 16.35 1.55
CA ASP A 46 14.08 16.26 3.01
C ASP A 46 13.12 17.30 3.62
N ASP A 47 12.64 18.25 2.82
CA ASP A 47 11.70 19.32 3.19
C ASP A 47 10.24 19.00 2.82
N LEU A 48 9.99 17.87 2.15
CA LEU A 48 8.70 17.49 1.62
C LEU A 48 8.16 16.20 2.29
N GLU A 49 6.87 16.21 2.57
CA GLU A 49 6.10 15.05 3.05
C GLU A 49 5.10 14.61 1.98
N VAL A 50 4.74 13.32 1.98
CA VAL A 50 3.69 12.82 1.08
C VAL A 50 2.31 13.17 1.62
N ALA A 51 1.46 13.64 0.73
CA ALA A 51 0.03 13.79 0.95
C ALA A 51 -0.73 13.05 -0.15
N VAL A 52 -1.98 12.69 0.17
CA VAL A 52 -2.90 12.15 -0.82
C VAL A 52 -3.92 13.24 -1.13
N GLN A 53 -3.97 13.63 -2.40
CA GLN A 53 -5.00 14.54 -2.91
C GLN A 53 -6.12 13.71 -3.52
N LEU A 54 -7.31 13.85 -2.95
CA LEU A 54 -8.51 13.15 -3.38
C LEU A 54 -9.33 14.08 -4.25
N ALA A 55 -9.68 13.61 -5.45
CA ALA A 55 -10.69 14.26 -6.27
C ALA A 55 -12.05 13.66 -5.92
N ALA A 56 -12.79 14.30 -5.00
CA ALA A 56 -14.12 13.84 -4.60
C ALA A 56 -15.15 14.92 -4.91
N PHE A 57 -16.19 14.56 -5.68
CA PHE A 57 -17.35 15.42 -5.93
C PHE A 57 -17.03 16.82 -6.50
N GLY A 58 -16.00 16.93 -7.35
CA GLY A 58 -15.56 18.20 -7.94
C GLY A 58 -14.82 19.12 -6.97
N GLN A 59 -14.55 18.66 -5.75
CA GLN A 59 -13.69 19.31 -4.78
C GLN A 59 -12.42 18.49 -4.59
N SER A 60 -11.31 19.20 -4.41
CA SER A 60 -10.04 18.57 -4.07
C SER A 60 -9.87 18.65 -2.56
N VAL A 61 -9.78 17.50 -1.89
CA VAL A 61 -9.43 17.41 -0.47
C VAL A 61 -8.02 16.87 -0.35
N VAL A 62 -7.13 17.62 0.29
CA VAL A 62 -5.78 17.15 0.61
C VAL A 62 -5.80 16.52 2.00
N MET A 63 -5.46 15.24 2.06
CA MET A 63 -5.23 14.51 3.30
C MET A 63 -3.72 14.34 3.51
N HIS A 64 -3.23 14.78 4.67
CA HIS A 64 -1.90 14.44 5.14
C HIS A 64 -1.91 13.02 5.68
N VAL A 65 -1.66 12.05 4.80
CA VAL A 65 -1.70 10.63 5.15
C VAL A 65 -0.54 10.28 6.06
N THR A 66 -0.85 9.52 7.11
CA THR A 66 0.13 9.05 8.09
C THR A 66 0.26 7.55 8.10
N ALA A 67 -0.81 6.85 7.72
CA ALA A 67 -0.81 5.40 7.63
C ALA A 67 -1.87 4.92 6.64
N LEU A 68 -1.63 3.74 6.10
CA LEU A 68 -2.62 2.98 5.34
C LEU A 68 -3.00 1.70 6.08
N GLY A 69 -4.22 1.23 5.85
CA GLY A 69 -4.71 -0.09 6.22
C GLY A 69 -5.63 -0.66 5.14
N TYR A 70 -6.07 -1.90 5.32
CA TYR A 70 -7.00 -2.57 4.41
C TYR A 70 -7.94 -3.50 5.16
N SER A 71 -9.11 -3.77 4.58
CA SER A 71 -10.02 -4.81 5.03
C SER A 71 -10.46 -5.66 3.85
N ASN A 72 -10.10 -6.94 3.89
CA ASN A 72 -10.51 -7.88 2.86
C ASN A 72 -12.05 -8.07 2.87
N PRO A 73 -12.69 -8.19 1.68
CA PRO A 73 -12.04 -8.36 0.39
C PRO A 73 -11.71 -7.08 -0.37
N SER A 74 -12.18 -5.90 0.03
CA SER A 74 -12.24 -4.79 -0.93
C SER A 74 -12.09 -3.36 -0.42
N LEU A 75 -11.73 -3.14 0.85
CA LEU A 75 -11.58 -1.79 1.40
C LEU A 75 -10.12 -1.41 1.65
N ILE A 76 -9.79 -0.16 1.33
CA ILE A 76 -8.54 0.51 1.71
C ILE A 76 -8.88 1.68 2.62
N HIS A 77 -8.09 1.82 3.68
CA HIS A 77 -8.23 2.85 4.71
C HIS A 77 -7.03 3.80 4.63
N PHE A 78 -7.30 5.10 4.48
CA PHE A 78 -6.31 6.16 4.55
C PHE A 78 -6.49 6.92 5.85
N TYR A 79 -5.52 6.80 6.75
CA TYR A 79 -5.52 7.50 8.03
C TYR A 79 -4.64 8.74 7.95
N GLY A 80 -5.13 9.85 8.50
CA GLY A 80 -4.33 11.06 8.52
C GLY A 80 -5.08 12.26 9.05
N TYR A 81 -4.75 13.42 8.47
CA TYR A 81 -5.36 14.69 8.86
C TYR A 81 -5.86 15.45 7.65
N VAL A 82 -7.07 16.00 7.76
CA VAL A 82 -7.63 16.95 6.80
C VAL A 82 -7.83 18.28 7.53
N ASN A 83 -7.21 19.36 7.06
CA ASN A 83 -7.25 20.67 7.73
C ASN A 83 -6.88 20.60 9.22
N GLY A 84 -5.95 19.71 9.58
CA GLY A 84 -5.50 19.50 10.95
C GLY A 84 -6.42 18.66 11.84
N VAL A 85 -7.56 18.20 11.33
CA VAL A 85 -8.50 17.31 12.03
C VAL A 85 -8.14 15.86 11.69
N GLN A 86 -8.07 14.99 12.71
CA GLN A 86 -7.86 13.56 12.51
C GLN A 86 -9.03 12.99 11.71
N SER A 87 -8.70 12.33 10.60
CA SER A 87 -9.67 11.86 9.63
C SER A 87 -9.26 10.50 9.08
N GLU A 88 -10.26 9.73 8.67
CA GLU A 88 -10.11 8.47 7.96
C GLU A 88 -10.92 8.55 6.67
N LEU A 89 -10.31 8.16 5.56
CA LEU A 89 -11.00 7.93 4.31
C LEU A 89 -11.04 6.43 4.03
N ILE A 90 -12.24 5.91 3.79
CA ILE A 90 -12.47 4.52 3.41
C ILE A 90 -12.84 4.51 1.92
N GLN A 91 -12.16 3.69 1.13
CA GLN A 91 -12.38 3.53 -0.31
C GLN A 91 -12.53 2.06 -0.68
N HIS A 92 -13.47 1.77 -1.58
CA HIS A 92 -13.52 0.46 -2.23
C HIS A 92 -12.42 0.38 -3.30
N ILE A 93 -11.73 -0.76 -3.42
CA ILE A 93 -10.60 -0.95 -4.35
C ILE A 93 -10.94 -0.59 -5.81
N ASN A 94 -12.15 -0.88 -6.26
CA ASN A 94 -12.63 -0.56 -7.62
C ASN A 94 -12.95 0.93 -7.85
N GLN A 95 -12.90 1.76 -6.81
CA GLN A 95 -13.22 3.19 -6.86
C GLN A 95 -12.02 4.08 -6.54
N LEU A 96 -10.83 3.49 -6.38
CA LEU A 96 -9.62 4.24 -6.06
C LEU A 96 -9.34 5.28 -7.15
N SER A 97 -9.37 6.55 -6.75
CA SER A 97 -9.00 7.68 -7.58
C SER A 97 -8.33 8.72 -6.69
N PHE A 98 -7.01 8.66 -6.62
CA PHE A 98 -6.23 9.57 -5.81
C PHE A 98 -4.90 9.91 -6.47
N LEU A 99 -4.37 11.07 -6.09
CA LEU A 99 -3.08 11.57 -6.51
C LEU A 99 -2.13 11.55 -5.32
N LEU A 100 -0.94 10.95 -5.49
CA LEU A 100 0.18 11.19 -4.58
C LEU A 100 0.76 12.56 -4.91
N THR A 101 0.91 13.40 -3.90
CA THR A 101 1.49 14.73 -4.04
C THR A 101 2.41 15.02 -2.86
N SER A 102 3.26 16.03 -2.99
CA SER A 102 4.14 16.47 -1.93
C SER A 102 3.63 17.77 -1.31
N VAL A 103 3.79 17.89 0.00
CA VAL A 103 3.47 19.09 0.77
C VAL A 103 4.68 19.50 1.61
N PRO A 104 4.87 20.80 1.89
CA PRO A 104 5.89 21.24 2.83
C PRO A 104 5.69 20.57 4.18
N LYS A 105 6.77 20.23 4.87
CA LYS A 105 6.70 19.70 6.23
C LYS A 105 5.92 20.61 7.15
N LYS A 106 5.09 19.99 7.99
CA LYS A 106 4.35 20.72 9.02
C LYS A 106 5.26 21.37 10.07
N ASP A 107 6.40 20.75 10.39
CA ASP A 107 7.40 21.25 11.32
C ASP A 107 8.79 21.20 10.66
N PRO A 108 9.37 22.37 10.31
CA PRO A 108 10.69 22.43 9.68
C PRO A 108 11.82 21.81 10.51
N ASN A 109 11.65 21.72 11.84
CA ASN A 109 12.71 21.23 12.75
C ASN A 109 12.70 19.71 12.95
N LYS A 110 11.72 19.00 12.38
CA LYS A 110 11.62 17.53 12.46
C LYS A 110 11.99 16.91 11.12
N PRO A 111 12.44 15.64 11.08
CA PRO A 111 12.58 14.93 9.81
C PRO A 111 11.22 14.82 9.10
N ALA A 112 11.23 14.76 7.76
CA ALA A 112 10.01 14.56 6.98
C ALA A 112 9.30 13.27 7.39
N ARG A 113 7.98 13.35 7.58
CA ARG A 113 7.17 12.16 7.86
C ARG A 113 7.06 11.28 6.62
N ARG A 114 7.29 9.99 6.81
CA ARG A 114 7.01 8.93 5.83
C ARG A 114 5.76 8.16 6.23
N ILE A 115 5.01 7.64 5.26
CA ILE A 115 3.74 6.94 5.49
C ILE A 115 4.02 5.55 6.08
N GLY A 116 3.38 5.27 7.23
CA GLY A 116 3.49 4.00 7.93
C GLY A 116 2.49 2.93 7.48
N TYR A 117 2.66 1.73 8.03
CA TYR A 117 1.84 0.54 7.76
C TYR A 117 1.01 0.22 9.00
N ILE A 118 -0.31 0.00 8.85
CA ILE A 118 -1.14 -0.62 9.88
C ILE A 118 -1.58 -1.97 9.33
N GLN A 119 -0.99 -3.03 9.86
CA GLN A 119 -1.47 -4.39 9.65
C GLN A 119 -2.49 -4.69 10.76
N GLU A 120 -3.76 -4.88 10.40
CA GLU A 120 -4.68 -5.52 11.33
C GLU A 120 -4.35 -7.02 11.37
N ASP A 121 -3.79 -7.47 12.50
CA ASP A 121 -3.67 -8.88 12.81
C ASP A 121 -5.08 -9.45 12.99
N ASN A 122 -5.58 -10.19 11.98
CA ASN A 122 -6.76 -11.05 12.10
C ASN A 122 -6.35 -12.52 12.15
#